data_AF-A0A4Y1R7W3-F1
#
_entry.id   AF-A0A4Y1R7W3-F1
#
_cell.length_a   1.000
_cell.length_b   1.000
_cell.length_c   1.000
_cell.angle_alpha   90.00
_cell.angle_beta   90.00
_cell.angle_gamma   90.00
#
_symmetry.space_group_name_H-M   'P 1'
#
loop_
_entity.id
_entity.type
_entity.pdbx_description
1 polymer ?
#
loop_
_entity_poly.entity_id
_entity_poly.type
_entity_poly.pdbx_seq_one_letter_code
_entity_poly.pdbx_strand_id
1 'polypeptide(L)'
;MKRKIEVNDRTGIKVNKNYTSMVVEAGGHENMAFMEKDCRNYINKVIRLQLGEGDATAIQKYFLKMQSQNANFFCAIDLDENGWLRNVFWVDSRSRTAYEEFGDAITFDTTYLTNKYDMPFAPFVGVNHHGHLILLGCGLISSEDTETFVWLFKVWLACMSGHAPCGIITDQVGP
;
A
#
# COMPACT_ATOMS: atom_id res chain seq x y z
N MET A 1 1.45 -5.62 23.23
CA MET A 1 0.61 -4.41 23.41
C MET A 1 -0.29 -4.15 22.20
N LYS A 2 0.26 -3.74 21.05
CA LYS A 2 -0.47 -3.52 19.78
C LYS A 2 -1.40 -4.68 19.37
N ARG A 3 -0.89 -5.93 19.43
CA ARG A 3 -1.66 -7.16 19.22
C ARG A 3 -2.90 -7.32 20.14
N LYS A 4 -2.80 -6.91 21.41
CA LYS A 4 -3.92 -6.99 22.39
C LYS A 4 -4.99 -5.93 22.07
N ILE A 5 -4.54 -4.76 21.60
CA ILE A 5 -5.41 -3.67 21.16
C ILE A 5 -6.25 -4.11 19.95
N GLU A 6 -5.61 -4.75 18.96
CA GLU A 6 -6.26 -5.28 17.76
C GLU A 6 -7.23 -6.44 18.04
N VAL A 7 -6.85 -7.42 18.87
CA VAL A 7 -7.71 -8.56 19.21
C VAL A 7 -8.98 -8.10 19.92
N ASN A 8 -8.87 -7.14 20.82
CA ASN A 8 -10.02 -6.59 21.55
C ASN A 8 -10.93 -5.77 20.61
N ASP A 9 -10.36 -5.06 19.64
CA ASP A 9 -11.15 -4.35 18.63
C ASP A 9 -11.90 -5.32 17.69
N ARG A 10 -11.22 -6.38 17.23
CA ARG A 10 -11.84 -7.46 16.43
C ARG A 10 -12.99 -8.17 17.16
N THR A 11 -12.99 -8.17 18.49
CA THR A 11 -14.09 -8.72 19.32
C THR A 11 -15.16 -7.68 19.66
N GLY A 12 -15.08 -6.48 19.09
CA GLY A 12 -16.07 -5.39 19.25
C GLY A 12 -15.92 -4.59 20.54
N ILE A 13 -14.81 -4.73 21.27
CA ILE A 13 -14.56 -3.96 22.49
C ILE A 13 -14.13 -2.54 22.09
N LYS A 14 -14.95 -1.57 22.48
CA LYS A 14 -14.65 -0.14 22.27
C LYS A 14 -13.25 0.22 22.78
N VAL A 15 -12.51 0.99 21.98
CA VAL A 15 -11.13 1.44 22.26
C VAL A 15 -10.99 2.06 23.67
N ASN A 16 -11.98 2.82 24.14
CA ASN A 16 -11.92 3.43 25.48
C ASN A 16 -11.97 2.37 26.61
N LYS A 17 -12.77 1.31 26.45
CA LYS A 17 -12.87 0.20 27.41
C LYS A 17 -11.58 -0.60 27.42
N ASN A 18 -11.01 -0.81 26.24
CA ASN A 18 -9.73 -1.48 26.09
C ASN A 18 -8.59 -0.70 26.76
N TYR A 19 -8.51 0.61 26.51
CA TYR A 19 -7.55 1.50 27.16
C TYR A 19 -7.73 1.52 28.68
N THR A 20 -8.96 1.66 29.16
CA THR A 20 -9.26 1.65 30.60
C THR A 20 -8.82 0.33 31.26
N SER A 21 -9.04 -0.81 30.60
CA SER A 21 -8.55 -2.11 31.08
C SER A 21 -7.03 -2.15 31.19
N MET A 22 -6.31 -1.56 30.23
CA MET A 22 -4.84 -1.51 30.26
C MET A 22 -4.32 -0.59 31.36
N VAL A 23 -5.00 0.53 31.62
CA VAL A 23 -4.69 1.43 32.75
C VAL A 23 -4.81 0.70 34.09
N VAL A 24 -5.87 -0.11 34.25
CA VAL A 24 -6.08 -0.92 35.45
C VAL A 24 -4.98 -1.97 35.60
N GLU A 25 -4.59 -2.66 34.53
CA GLU A 25 -3.47 -3.61 34.54
C GLU A 25 -2.12 -2.95 34.86
N ALA A 26 -1.90 -1.72 34.40
CA ALA A 26 -0.69 -0.94 34.67
C ALA A 26 -0.68 -0.29 36.07
N GLY A 27 -1.77 -0.42 36.83
CA GLY A 27 -1.87 0.15 38.17
C GLY A 27 -2.08 1.67 38.21
N GLY A 28 -2.49 2.28 37.10
CA GLY A 28 -2.77 3.72 37.04
C GLY A 28 -2.33 4.38 35.74
N HIS A 29 -2.87 5.57 35.46
CA HIS A 29 -2.56 6.33 34.24
C HIS A 29 -1.10 6.79 34.20
N GLU A 30 -0.50 7.06 35.36
CA GLU A 30 0.89 7.50 35.51
C GLU A 30 1.92 6.44 35.06
N ASN A 31 1.50 5.17 35.00
CA ASN A 31 2.35 4.06 34.57
C ASN A 31 2.16 3.70 33.09
N MET A 32 1.33 4.44 32.35
CA MET A 32 1.06 4.20 30.93
C MET A 32 2.01 5.01 30.05
N ALA A 33 2.68 4.33 29.12
CA ALA A 33 3.61 4.97 28.16
C ALA A 33 2.90 5.68 26.99
N PHE A 34 1.57 5.73 26.96
CA PHE A 34 0.76 6.22 25.84
C PHE A 34 -0.65 6.63 26.31
N MET A 35 -1.29 7.49 25.51
CA MET A 35 -2.62 8.01 25.78
C MET A 35 -3.70 7.21 25.04
N GLU A 36 -4.95 7.34 25.49
CA GLU A 36 -6.10 6.73 24.79
C GLU A 36 -6.17 7.17 23.33
N LYS A 37 -5.79 8.42 23.06
CA LYS A 37 -5.71 9.00 21.71
C LYS A 37 -4.74 8.22 20.82
N ASP A 38 -3.63 7.72 21.36
CA ASP A 38 -2.64 6.95 20.60
C ASP A 38 -3.17 5.56 20.26
N CYS A 39 -3.91 4.92 21.18
CA CYS A 39 -4.64 3.68 20.89
C CYS A 39 -5.69 3.89 19.80
N ARG A 40 -6.44 4.98 19.86
CA ARG A 40 -7.46 5.31 18.86
C ARG A 40 -6.83 5.59 17.49
N ASN A 41 -5.73 6.33 17.46
CA ASN A 41 -4.98 6.58 16.23
C ASN A 41 -4.40 5.27 15.65
N TYR A 42 -3.89 4.39 16.50
CA TYR A 42 -3.39 3.08 16.10
C TYR A 42 -4.50 2.19 15.53
N ILE A 43 -5.63 2.05 16.24
CA ILE A 43 -6.81 1.32 15.79
C ILE A 43 -7.31 1.90 14.47
N ASN A 44 -7.46 3.23 14.37
CA ASN A 44 -7.88 3.87 13.14
C ASN A 44 -6.92 3.59 11.98
N LYS A 45 -5.60 3.60 12.23
CA LYS A 45 -4.60 3.21 11.23
C LYS A 45 -4.76 1.74 10.81
N VAL A 46 -5.00 0.83 11.75
CA VAL A 46 -5.23 -0.59 11.47
C VAL A 46 -6.54 -0.81 10.69
N ILE A 47 -7.63 -0.14 11.09
CA ILE A 47 -8.92 -0.17 10.37
C ILE A 47 -8.80 0.46 8.98
N ARG A 48 -7.99 1.51 8.82
CA ARG A 48 -7.70 2.10 7.49
C ARG A 48 -6.95 1.12 6.59
N LEU A 49 -6.09 0.27 7.15
CA LEU A 49 -5.45 -0.82 6.40
C LEU A 49 -6.38 -2.01 6.14
N GLN A 50 -7.52 -2.10 6.84
CA GLN A 50 -8.61 -3.01 6.51
C GLN A 50 -9.49 -2.38 5.42
N LEU A 51 -9.28 -2.78 4.17
CA LEU A 51 -10.32 -2.61 3.15
C LEU A 51 -11.63 -3.20 3.69
N GLY A 52 -12.74 -2.47 3.57
CA GLY A 52 -14.04 -2.89 4.09
C GLY A 52 -14.43 -4.29 3.63
N GLU A 53 -15.29 -4.98 4.38
CA GLU A 53 -15.76 -6.33 4.03
C GLU A 53 -16.31 -6.34 2.59
N GLY A 54 -15.55 -6.95 1.67
CA GLY A 54 -15.85 -6.96 0.23
C GLY A 54 -14.94 -6.12 -0.67
N ASP A 55 -14.25 -5.08 -0.17
CA ASP A 55 -13.45 -4.17 -1.01
C ASP A 55 -12.13 -4.80 -1.49
N ALA A 56 -11.39 -5.49 -0.61
CA ALA A 56 -10.21 -6.27 -1.02
C ALA A 56 -10.61 -7.38 -2.00
N THR A 57 -11.72 -8.05 -1.74
CA THR A 57 -12.29 -9.06 -2.63
C THR A 57 -12.75 -8.45 -3.97
N ALA A 58 -13.27 -7.22 -3.98
CA ALA A 58 -13.68 -6.52 -5.19
C ALA A 58 -12.47 -6.14 -6.05
N ILE A 59 -11.41 -5.62 -5.42
CA ILE A 59 -10.13 -5.33 -6.09
C ILE A 59 -9.55 -6.62 -6.69
N GLN A 60 -9.50 -7.71 -5.91
CA GLN A 60 -9.01 -8.99 -6.39
C GLN A 60 -9.85 -9.52 -7.57
N LYS A 61 -11.19 -9.49 -7.46
CA LYS A 61 -12.10 -9.89 -8.55
C LYS A 61 -11.92 -9.03 -9.79
N TYR A 62 -11.73 -7.72 -9.62
CA TYR A 62 -11.50 -6.80 -10.72
C TYR A 62 -10.21 -7.14 -11.46
N PHE A 63 -9.10 -7.33 -10.76
CA PHE A 63 -7.83 -7.67 -11.39
C PHE A 63 -7.81 -9.06 -12.01
N LEU A 64 -8.46 -10.05 -11.38
CA LEU A 64 -8.65 -11.38 -12.00
C LEU A 64 -9.47 -11.30 -13.29
N LYS A 65 -10.52 -10.46 -13.32
CA LYS A 65 -11.29 -10.19 -14.54
C LYS A 65 -10.43 -9.50 -15.60
N MET A 66 -9.55 -8.58 -15.21
CA MET A 66 -8.67 -7.90 -16.16
C MET A 66 -7.64 -8.84 -16.76
N GLN A 67 -7.05 -9.73 -15.96
CA GLN A 67 -6.15 -10.79 -16.45
C GLN A 67 -6.86 -11.76 -17.39
N SER A 68 -8.13 -12.13 -17.12
CA SER A 68 -8.87 -13.04 -18.00
C SER A 68 -9.26 -12.40 -19.34
N GLN A 69 -9.39 -11.08 -19.38
CA GLN A 69 -9.67 -10.34 -20.60
C GLN A 69 -8.41 -9.99 -21.40
N ASN A 70 -7.25 -9.89 -20.74
CA ASN A 70 -6.00 -9.55 -21.37
C ASN A 70 -4.82 -10.25 -20.68
N ALA A 71 -4.23 -11.25 -21.34
CA ALA A 71 -3.09 -12.00 -20.80
C ALA A 71 -1.83 -11.15 -20.56
N ASN A 72 -1.74 -9.98 -21.19
CA ASN A 72 -0.63 -9.05 -20.99
C ASN A 72 -0.87 -8.08 -19.83
N PHE A 73 -2.06 -8.06 -19.24
CA PHE A 73 -2.31 -7.35 -17.98
C PHE A 73 -1.62 -8.09 -16.83
N PHE A 74 -0.89 -7.35 -16.01
CA PHE A 74 -0.17 -7.89 -14.86
C PHE A 74 -0.73 -7.31 -13.56
N CYS A 75 -0.86 -8.15 -12.54
CA CYS A 75 -1.17 -7.69 -11.18
C CYS A 75 -0.50 -8.59 -10.15
N ALA A 76 -0.01 -8.00 -9.07
CA ALA A 76 0.46 -8.69 -7.89
C ALA A 76 -0.21 -8.10 -6.64
N ILE A 77 -0.54 -8.98 -5.69
CA ILE A 77 -1.25 -8.65 -4.46
C ILE A 77 -0.41 -9.17 -3.29
N ASP A 78 -0.11 -8.28 -2.35
CA ASP A 78 0.55 -8.59 -1.07
C ASP A 78 -0.47 -8.58 0.06
N LEU A 79 -0.48 -9.66 0.83
CA LEU A 79 -1.37 -9.83 1.98
C LEU A 79 -0.53 -9.93 3.25
N ASP A 80 -1.03 -9.38 4.35
CA ASP A 80 -0.42 -9.58 5.67
C ASP A 80 -0.70 -10.99 6.22
N GLU A 81 -0.15 -11.30 7.39
CA GLU A 81 -0.35 -12.58 8.09
C GLU A 81 -1.84 -12.88 8.40
N ASN A 82 -2.69 -11.86 8.43
CA ASN A 82 -4.13 -11.98 8.67
C ASN A 82 -4.94 -12.10 7.37
N GLY A 83 -4.28 -12.09 6.20
CA GLY A 83 -4.93 -12.07 4.89
C GLY A 83 -5.47 -10.70 4.48
N TRP A 84 -5.05 -9.62 5.14
CA TRP A 84 -5.44 -8.26 4.81
C TRP A 84 -4.56 -7.70 3.71
N LEU A 85 -5.16 -6.87 2.85
CA LEU A 85 -4.42 -6.27 1.74
C LEU A 85 -3.39 -5.26 2.27
N ARG A 86 -2.13 -5.52 1.98
CA ARG A 86 -1.05 -4.55 2.24
C ARG A 86 -0.78 -3.71 1.01
N ASN A 87 -0.48 -4.38 -0.10
CA ASN A 87 -0.02 -3.73 -1.31
C ASN A 87 -0.67 -4.36 -2.53
N VAL A 88 -0.94 -3.54 -3.54
CA VAL A 88 -1.31 -4.00 -4.87
C VAL A 88 -0.47 -3.26 -5.88
N PHE A 89 -0.06 -3.98 -6.90
CA PHE A 89 0.62 -3.43 -8.05
C PHE A 89 -0.02 -3.97 -9.32
N TRP A 90 -0.21 -3.10 -10.31
CA TRP A 90 -0.76 -3.51 -11.60
C TRP A 90 -0.19 -2.71 -12.76
N VAL A 91 -0.20 -3.36 -13.93
CA VAL A 91 0.26 -2.80 -15.20
C VAL A 91 -0.64 -3.31 -16.31
N ASP A 92 -1.10 -2.40 -17.17
CA ASP A 92 -1.82 -2.80 -18.37
C ASP A 92 -0.85 -3.21 -19.50
N SER A 93 -1.39 -3.88 -20.52
CA SER A 93 -0.57 -4.37 -21.62
C SER A 93 0.15 -3.27 -22.39
N ARG A 94 -0.49 -2.09 -22.52
CA ARG A 94 0.07 -0.96 -23.27
C ARG A 94 1.25 -0.36 -22.52
N SER A 95 1.17 -0.29 -21.20
CA SER A 95 2.20 0.22 -20.30
C SER A 95 3.45 -0.65 -20.36
N ARG A 96 3.28 -1.99 -20.43
CA ARG A 96 4.41 -2.93 -20.61
C ARG A 96 5.10 -2.73 -21.96
N THR A 97 4.34 -2.64 -23.04
CA THR A 97 4.90 -2.34 -24.37
C THR A 97 5.58 -0.97 -24.41
N ALA A 98 4.96 0.04 -23.79
CA ALA A 98 5.56 1.38 -23.72
C ALA A 98 6.87 1.39 -22.93
N TYR A 99 7.01 0.54 -21.91
CA TYR A 99 8.26 0.43 -21.15
C TYR A 99 9.42 -0.11 -22.00
N GLU A 100 9.15 -0.99 -22.97
CA GLU A 100 10.18 -1.50 -23.88
C GLU A 100 10.82 -0.40 -24.74
N GLU A 101 10.06 0.66 -25.06
CA GLU A 101 10.52 1.79 -25.89
C GLU A 101 10.93 3.02 -25.07
N PHE A 102 10.29 3.25 -23.92
CA PHE A 102 10.39 4.50 -23.15
C PHE A 102 10.77 4.28 -21.68
N GLY A 103 11.28 3.10 -21.33
CA GLY A 103 11.62 2.71 -19.95
C GLY A 103 13.01 3.15 -19.46
N ASP A 104 13.80 3.86 -20.26
CA ASP A 104 15.18 4.24 -19.90
C ASP A 104 15.24 5.11 -18.64
N ALA A 105 14.32 6.06 -18.51
CA ALA A 105 14.21 6.92 -17.35
C ALA A 105 12.75 7.01 -16.90
N ILE A 106 12.52 6.76 -15.62
CA ILE A 106 11.20 6.83 -15.02
C ILE A 106 11.18 7.76 -13.82
N THR A 107 10.02 8.33 -13.54
CA THR A 107 9.71 9.07 -12.32
C THR A 107 8.83 8.21 -11.43
N PHE A 108 9.11 8.23 -10.14
CA PHE A 108 8.37 7.52 -9.11
C PHE A 108 8.25 8.42 -7.89
N ASP A 109 7.02 8.81 -7.57
CA ASP A 109 6.68 9.60 -6.39
C ASP A 109 5.36 9.13 -5.83
N THR A 110 5.31 8.85 -4.53
CA THR A 110 4.05 8.45 -3.89
C THR A 110 3.19 9.67 -3.59
N THR A 111 1.92 9.56 -3.90
CA THR A 111 0.94 10.59 -3.62
C THR A 111 0.00 10.09 -2.53
N TYR A 112 -0.16 10.89 -1.47
CA TYR A 112 -1.19 10.67 -0.47
C TYR A 112 -2.55 10.94 -1.11
N LEU A 113 -3.17 9.90 -1.68
CA LEU A 113 -4.57 9.96 -2.05
C LEU A 113 -5.42 9.94 -0.78
N THR A 114 -6.37 10.87 -0.67
CA THR A 114 -7.44 10.85 0.34
C THR A 114 -8.48 9.77 0.03
N ASN A 115 -8.02 8.54 -0.24
CA ASN A 115 -8.91 7.39 -0.25
C ASN A 115 -9.31 7.06 1.20
N LYS A 116 -10.44 6.36 1.38
CA LYS A 116 -10.98 5.97 2.70
C LYS A 116 -9.98 5.20 3.58
N TYR A 117 -8.93 4.66 2.97
CA TYR A 117 -7.96 3.74 3.54
C TYR A 117 -6.58 4.38 3.75
N ASP A 118 -6.42 5.67 3.40
CA ASP A 118 -5.16 6.44 3.42
C ASP A 118 -3.97 5.70 2.80
N MET A 119 -4.22 4.87 1.78
CA MET A 119 -3.16 4.14 1.07
C MET A 119 -2.48 5.06 0.05
N PRO A 120 -1.16 5.28 0.11
CA PRO A 120 -0.45 6.03 -0.91
C PRO A 120 -0.55 5.37 -2.29
N PHE A 121 -0.69 6.20 -3.31
CA PHE A 121 -0.66 5.78 -4.70
C PHE A 121 0.72 6.03 -5.29
N ALA A 122 1.30 4.99 -5.88
CA ALA A 122 2.68 4.95 -6.33
C ALA A 122 2.73 4.72 -7.86
N PRO A 123 2.58 5.77 -8.68
CA PRO A 123 2.70 5.68 -10.13
C PRO A 123 4.14 5.54 -10.57
N PHE A 124 4.36 4.72 -11.59
CA PHE A 124 5.60 4.65 -12.36
C PHE A 124 5.35 5.35 -13.69
N VAL A 125 6.08 6.44 -13.93
CA VAL A 125 5.81 7.32 -15.07
C VAL A 125 7.06 7.48 -15.91
N GLY A 126 7.00 7.18 -17.20
CA GLY A 126 8.06 7.49 -18.16
C GLY A 126 7.76 8.72 -19.00
N VAL A 127 8.65 9.00 -19.95
CA VAL A 127 8.53 10.11 -20.89
C VAL A 127 8.82 9.61 -22.30
N ASN A 128 7.96 9.93 -23.27
CA ASN A 128 8.23 9.58 -24.67
C ASN A 128 9.10 10.62 -25.39
N HIS A 129 9.40 10.35 -26.67
CA HIS A 129 10.18 11.23 -27.54
C HIS A 129 9.61 12.65 -27.71
N HIS A 130 8.33 12.87 -27.39
CA HIS A 130 7.68 14.17 -27.45
C HIS A 130 7.68 14.91 -26.10
N GLY A 131 8.27 14.32 -25.06
CA GLY A 131 8.25 14.88 -23.71
C GLY A 131 6.93 14.66 -22.97
N HIS A 132 6.02 13.83 -23.49
CA HIS A 132 4.75 13.53 -22.82
C HIS A 132 4.93 12.41 -21.79
N LEU A 133 4.28 12.58 -20.64
CA LEU A 133 4.24 11.59 -19.57
C LEU A 133 3.45 10.34 -20.02
N ILE A 134 4.00 9.16 -19.71
CA ILE A 134 3.35 7.88 -19.94
C ILE A 134 3.27 7.14 -18.63
N LEU A 135 2.08 6.70 -18.23
CA LEU A 135 1.93 5.78 -17.11
C LEU A 135 2.43 4.40 -17.55
N LEU A 136 3.43 3.89 -16.84
CA LEU A 136 4.07 2.59 -17.10
C LEU A 136 3.62 1.52 -16.09
N GLY A 137 2.89 1.92 -15.06
CA GLY A 137 2.22 1.06 -14.10
C GLY A 137 2.01 1.80 -12.78
N CYS A 138 1.35 1.16 -11.82
CA CYS A 138 1.09 1.81 -10.54
C CYS A 138 0.82 0.81 -9.42
N GLY A 139 1.03 1.29 -8.19
CA GLY A 139 0.69 0.56 -6.98
C GLY A 139 -0.17 1.36 -6.01
N LEU A 140 -0.90 0.64 -5.17
CA LEU A 140 -1.48 1.12 -3.93
C LEU A 140 -0.76 0.42 -2.79
N ILE A 141 -0.12 1.18 -1.92
CA ILE A 141 0.74 0.63 -0.88
C ILE A 141 0.20 0.94 0.52
N SER A 142 0.56 0.12 1.52
CA SER A 142 0.12 0.34 2.90
C SER A 142 0.87 1.46 3.61
N SER A 143 2.10 1.73 3.18
CA SER A 143 3.02 2.67 3.85
C SER A 143 4.22 3.00 2.97
N GLU A 144 4.77 4.19 3.16
CA GLU A 144 6.03 4.65 2.55
C GLU A 144 7.23 4.18 3.40
N ASP A 145 7.42 2.87 3.50
CA ASP A 145 8.56 2.27 4.18
C ASP A 145 9.39 1.38 3.26
N THR A 146 10.62 1.08 3.68
CA THR A 146 11.59 0.32 2.89
C THR A 146 11.09 -1.06 2.49
N GLU A 147 10.38 -1.77 3.38
CA GLU A 147 9.88 -3.12 3.10
C GLU A 147 8.84 -3.07 1.97
N THR A 148 7.94 -2.11 2.05
CA THR A 148 6.87 -1.89 1.08
C THR A 148 7.43 -1.48 -0.28
N PHE A 149 8.40 -0.58 -0.32
CA PHE A 149 9.06 -0.22 -1.58
C PHE A 149 9.89 -1.37 -2.16
N VAL A 150 10.61 -2.13 -1.34
CA VAL A 150 11.35 -3.31 -1.80
C VAL A 150 10.40 -4.32 -2.46
N TRP A 151 9.24 -4.57 -1.87
CA TRP A 151 8.22 -5.40 -2.49
C TRP A 151 7.76 -4.82 -3.83
N LEU A 152 7.39 -3.53 -3.85
CA LEU A 152 6.88 -2.85 -5.03
C LEU A 152 7.87 -2.86 -6.21
N PHE A 153 9.13 -2.51 -5.96
CA PHE A 153 10.17 -2.49 -7.00
C PHE A 153 10.57 -3.89 -7.47
N LYS A 154 10.54 -4.91 -6.60
CA LYS A 154 10.76 -6.31 -7.03
C LYS A 154 9.67 -6.79 -7.98
N VAL A 155 8.41 -6.50 -7.63
CA VAL A 155 7.26 -6.85 -8.46
C VAL A 155 7.31 -6.09 -9.79
N TRP A 156 7.59 -4.78 -9.74
CA TRP A 156 7.79 -3.95 -10.94
C TRP A 156 8.82 -4.57 -11.88
N LEU A 157 10.01 -4.88 -11.36
CA LEU A 157 11.11 -5.44 -12.15
C LEU A 157 10.74 -6.79 -12.77
N ALA A 158 10.05 -7.66 -12.01
CA ALA A 158 9.56 -8.93 -12.53
C ALA A 158 8.53 -8.74 -13.66
N CYS A 159 7.63 -7.75 -13.53
CA CYS A 159 6.66 -7.39 -14.55
C CYS A 159 7.32 -6.88 -15.84
N MET A 160 8.42 -6.14 -15.71
CA MET A 160 9.23 -5.63 -16.83
C MET A 160 10.29 -6.62 -17.33
N SER A 161 10.05 -7.92 -17.13
CA SER A 161 10.91 -9.01 -17.63
C SER A 161 12.36 -8.92 -17.14
N GLY A 162 12.59 -8.32 -15.97
CA GLY A 162 13.92 -8.13 -15.39
C GLY A 162 14.71 -6.93 -15.93
N HIS A 163 14.13 -6.12 -16.81
CA HIS A 163 14.79 -4.94 -17.36
C HIS A 163 14.58 -3.75 -16.43
N ALA A 164 15.63 -3.35 -15.71
CA ALA A 164 15.61 -2.16 -14.88
C ALA A 164 15.77 -0.88 -15.73
N PRO A 165 15.19 0.25 -15.32
CA PRO A 165 15.43 1.54 -15.99
C PRO A 165 16.90 1.96 -15.75
N CYS A 166 17.45 2.78 -16.64
CA CYS A 166 18.77 3.38 -16.44
C CYS A 166 18.77 4.41 -15.31
N GLY A 167 17.63 5.08 -15.07
CA GLY A 167 17.48 6.05 -14.00
C GLY A 167 16.07 6.09 -13.43
N ILE A 168 15.99 6.30 -12.11
CA ILE A 168 14.74 6.57 -11.40
C ILE A 168 14.87 7.97 -10.80
N ILE A 169 13.93 8.85 -11.14
CA ILE A 169 13.76 10.16 -10.55
C ILE A 169 12.71 10.04 -9.46
N THR A 170 13.00 10.57 -8.28
CA THR A 170 12.10 10.62 -7.13
C THR A 170 12.29 11.97 -6.45
N ASP A 171 11.24 12.44 -5.80
CA ASP A 171 11.25 13.60 -4.96
C ASP A 171 12.20 13.38 -3.78
N GLN A 172 13.01 14.41 -3.52
CA GLN A 172 13.89 14.37 -2.35
C GLN A 172 13.03 14.62 -1.12
N VAL A 173 13.04 13.66 -0.19
CA VAL A 173 12.73 13.98 1.21
C VAL A 173 13.82 14.96 1.67
N GLY A 174 13.44 16.22 1.85
CA GLY A 174 14.34 17.28 2.32
C GLY A 174 14.98 16.92 3.67
N PRO A 175 16.16 17.51 3.97
CA PRO A 175 16.93 17.22 5.19
C PRO A 175 16.19 17.56 6.49
#